data_AF-A0A0D7PVZ5-F1
#
_entry.id   AF-A0A0D7PVZ5-F1
#
_cell.length_a   1.000
_cell.length_b   1.000
_cell.length_c   1.000
_cell.angle_alpha   90.00
_cell.angle_beta   90.00
_cell.angle_gamma   90.00
#
_symmetry.space_group_name_H-M   'P 1'
#
loop_
_entity.id
_entity.type
_entity.pdbx_description
1 polymer ?
#
loop_
_entity_poly.entity_id
_entity_poly.type
_entity_poly.pdbx_seq_one_letter_code
_entity_poly.pdbx_strand_id
1 'polypeptide(L)' 'MMLADRGADVLKIEAPSGDLGRALGPPFVNGQGAIFLSVNRNKRSAVFDLKSKQDLEVVRGLVANACSTAGLLR' A
#
# COMPACT_ATOMS: atom_id res chain seq x y z
N MET A 1 3.30 2.09 7.22
CA MET A 1 4.38 2.80 7.92
C MET A 1 5.03 1.86 8.91
N MET A 2 4.47 1.61 10.11
CA MET A 2 5.19 0.86 11.16
C MET A 2 5.75 -0.52 10.76
N LEU A 3 4.98 -1.37 10.08
CA LEU A 3 5.49 -2.69 9.67
C LEU A 3 6.55 -2.59 8.57
N ALA A 4 6.29 -1.77 7.55
CA ALA A 4 7.22 -1.51 6.46
C ALA A 4 8.53 -0.88 6.95
N ASP A 5 8.44 0.05 7.91
CA ASP A 5 9.60 0.69 8.55
C ASP A 5 10.40 -0.29 9.42
N ARG A 6 9.78 -1.41 9.84
CA ARG A 6 10.43 -2.51 10.55
C ARG A 6 10.83 -3.67 9.63
N GLY A 7 10.90 -3.44 8.32
CA GLY A 7 11.43 -4.40 7.35
C GLY A 7 10.42 -5.40 6.80
N ALA A 8 9.12 -5.27 7.12
CA ALA A 8 8.10 -6.08 6.45
C ALA A 8 7.96 -5.68 4.97
N ASP A 9 7.84 -6.66 4.08
CA ASP A 9 7.42 -6.40 2.70
C ASP A 9 5.92 -6.08 2.67
N VAL A 10 5.59 -4.81 2.48
CA VAL A 10 4.22 -4.32 2.49
C VAL A 10 3.80 -3.92 1.09
N LEU A 11 2.83 -4.65 0.54
CA LEU A 11 2.11 -4.28 -0.68
C LEU A 11 0.84 -3.53 -0.31
N LYS A 12 0.76 -2.26 -0.69
CA LYS A 12 -0.46 -1.45 -0.62
C LYS A 12 -1.32 -1.75 -1.84
N ILE A 13 -2.56 -2.17 -1.62
CA ILE A 13 -3.56 -2.28 -2.68
C ILE A 13 -4.29 -0.93 -2.79
N GLU A 14 -4.25 -0.33 -3.98
CA GLU A 14 -4.93 0.93 -4.31
C GLU A 14 -6.11 0.68 -5.25
N ALA A 15 -7.15 1.50 -5.13
CA ALA A 15 -8.25 1.50 -6.10
C ALA A 15 -7.76 2.06 -7.45
N PRO A 16 -8.50 1.86 -8.56
CA PRO A 16 -8.18 2.45 -9.87
C PRO A 16 -8.01 3.96 -9.85
N SER A 17 -8.69 4.67 -8.93
CA SER A 17 -8.54 6.11 -8.72
C SER A 17 -7.27 6.51 -7.95
N GLY A 18 -6.49 5.54 -7.45
CA GLY A 18 -5.35 5.74 -6.56
C GLY A 18 -5.74 6.08 -5.11
N ASP A 19 -4.72 6.23 -4.26
CA ASP A 19 -4.84 6.73 -2.88
C ASP A 19 -5.18 8.23 -2.85
N LEU A 20 -6.26 8.59 -2.15
CA LEU A 20 -6.69 9.99 -1.95
C LEU A 20 -5.58 10.87 -1.35
N GLY A 21 -4.71 10.30 -0.51
CA GLY A 21 -3.59 11.02 0.08
C GLY A 21 -2.66 11.66 -0.95
N ARG A 22 -2.61 11.12 -2.19
CA ARG A 22 -1.79 11.68 -3.28
C ARG A 22 -2.26 13.08 -3.67
N ALA A 23 -3.54 13.41 -3.46
CA ALA A 23 -4.10 14.73 -3.73
C ALA A 23 -4.21 15.61 -2.47
N LEU A 24 -3.95 15.06 -1.28
CA LEU A 24 -4.02 15.82 -0.03
C LEU A 24 -2.77 16.68 0.16
N GLY A 25 -2.95 17.98 0.09
CA GLY A 25 -1.93 19.00 0.33
C GLY A 25 -2.55 20.38 0.50
N PRO A 26 -1.73 21.45 0.55
CA PRO A 26 -0.25 21.46 0.48
C PRO A 26 0.46 20.91 1.74
N PRO A 27 1.78 20.60 1.67
CA PRO A 27 2.66 20.73 0.50
C PRO A 27 2.59 19.52 -0.44
N PHE A 28 2.91 19.77 -1.71
CA PHE A 28 3.07 18.75 -2.74
C PHE A 28 4.55 18.58 -3.09
N VAL A 29 4.99 17.34 -3.28
CA VAL A 29 6.33 16.99 -3.76
C VAL A 29 6.15 16.10 -4.98
N ASN A 30 6.72 16.50 -6.12
CA ASN A 30 6.58 15.79 -7.40
C ASN A 30 5.13 15.46 -7.77
N GLY A 31 4.22 16.42 -7.55
CA GLY A 31 2.79 16.25 -7.84
C GLY A 31 2.02 15.34 -6.87
N GLN A 32 2.65 14.92 -5.77
CA GLN A 32 2.02 14.08 -4.75
C GLN A 32 1.95 14.80 -3.41
N GLY A 33 0.84 14.62 -2.69
CA GLY A 33 0.66 15.11 -1.33
C GLY A 33 1.77 14.61 -0.41
N ALA A 34 2.42 15.51 0.32
CA ALA A 34 3.49 15.14 1.24
C ALA A 34 3.01 14.16 2.32
N ILE A 35 1.72 14.17 2.67
CA ILE A 35 1.13 13.21 3.59
C ILE A 35 1.14 11.79 3.02
N PHE A 36 0.89 11.61 1.72
CA PHE A 36 0.97 10.31 1.07
C PHE A 36 2.40 9.77 1.10
N LEU A 37 3.36 10.61 0.76
CA LEU A 37 4.78 10.24 0.77
C LEU A 37 5.25 9.86 2.18
N SER A 38 4.82 10.61 3.20
CA SER A 38 5.26 10.36 4.58
C SER A 38 4.73 9.02 5.12
N VAL A 39 3.48 8.65 4.87
CA VAL A 39 2.86 7.45 5.46
C VAL A 39 2.97 6.18 4.61
N ASN A 40 3.39 6.31 3.34
CA ASN A 40 3.50 5.20 2.38
C ASN A 40 4.93 4.90 1.91
N ARG A 41 5.96 5.57 2.45
CA ARG A 41 7.36 5.13 2.30
C ARG A 41 7.54 3.65 2.68
N ASN A 42 8.55 3.01 2.09
CA ASN A 42 8.90 1.59 2.29
C ASN A 42 7.81 0.59 1.87
N LYS A 43 6.72 1.02 1.23
CA LYS A 43 5.69 0.14 0.67
C LYS A 43 5.82 0.07 -0.85
N ARG A 44 5.52 -1.11 -1.39
CA ARG A 44 5.15 -1.25 -2.81
C ARG A 44 3.67 -0.94 -2.96
N SER A 45 3.25 -0.57 -4.17
CA SER A 45 1.83 -0.33 -4.46
C SER A 45 1.42 -1.07 -5.72
N ALA A 46 0.22 -1.63 -5.72
CA ALA A 46 -0.44 -2.21 -6.88
C ALA A 46 -1.90 -1.76 -6.92
N VAL A 47 -2.41 -1.53 -8.12
CA VAL A 47 -3.78 -1.11 -8.35
C VAL A 47 -4.64 -2.34 -8.67
N PHE A 48 -5.74 -2.50 -7.96
CA PHE A 48 -6.73 -3.54 -8.20
C PHE A 48 -8.14 -2.95 -8.01
N ASP A 49 -9.08 -3.31 -8.89
CA ASP A 49 -10.50 -3.05 -8.69
C ASP A 49 -11.15 -4.22 -7.93
N LEU A 50 -11.37 -4.07 -6.63
CA LEU A 50 -11.98 -5.13 -5.82
C LEU A 50 -13.46 -5.42 -6.17
N LYS A 51 -14.07 -4.64 -7.06
CA LYS A 51 -15.39 -4.95 -7.65
C LYS A 51 -15.28 -5.88 -8.86
N SER A 52 -14.11 -5.95 -9.49
CA SER A 52 -13.80 -6.94 -10.52
C SER A 52 -13.60 -8.30 -9.88
N LYS A 53 -14.34 -9.32 -10.36
CA LYS A 53 -14.18 -10.70 -9.87
C LYS A 53 -12.76 -11.22 -10.10
N GLN A 54 -12.14 -10.83 -11.22
CA GLN A 54 -10.79 -11.25 -11.60
C GLN A 54 -9.75 -10.67 -10.63
N ASP A 55 -9.80 -9.37 -10.37
CA ASP A 55 -8.86 -8.70 -9.46
C ASP A 55 -9.05 -9.20 -8.02
N LEU A 56 -10.31 -9.44 -7.62
CA LEU A 56 -10.62 -9.99 -6.30
C LEU A 56 -10.02 -11.39 -6.12
N GLU A 57 -10.00 -12.23 -7.16
CA GLU A 57 -9.34 -13.55 -7.11
C GLU A 57 -7.84 -13.43 -6.93
N VAL A 58 -7.18 -12.53 -7.69
CA VAL A 58 -5.74 -12.28 -7.54
C VAL A 58 -5.42 -11.79 -6.13
N VAL A 59 -6.17 -10.82 -5.62
CA VAL A 59 -5.97 -10.26 -4.27
C VAL A 59 -6.18 -11.32 -3.20
N ARG A 60 -7.18 -12.21 -3.35
CA ARG A 60 -7.36 -13.35 -2.44
C ARG A 60 -6.16 -14.29 -2.46
N GLY A 61 -5.58 -14.56 -3.63
CA GLY A 61 -4.34 -15.32 -3.74
C GLY A 61 -3.16 -14.66 -3.02
N LEU A 62 -3.03 -13.33 -3.13
CA LEU A 62 -2.01 -12.57 -2.40
C LEU A 62 -2.21 -12.67 -0.88
N VAL A 63 -3.45 -12.52 -0.40
CA VAL A 63 -3.78 -12.63 1.03
C VAL A 63 -3.51 -14.04 1.56
N ALA A 64 -3.82 -15.08 0.79
CA ALA A 64 -3.56 -16.47 1.18
C ALA A 64 -2.07 -16.77 1.39
N ASN A 65 -1.19 -16.04 0.69
CA ASN A 65 0.26 -16.17 0.81
C ASN A 65 0.89 -15.13 1.76
N ALA A 66 0.09 -14.20 2.29
CA ALA A 66 0.60 -13.15 3.16
C ALA A 66 0.86 -13.69 4.57
N CYS A 67 2.07 -13.49 5.07
CA CYS A 67 2.41 -13.74 6.46
C CYS A 67 2.23 -12.45 7.28
N SER A 68 1.45 -12.50 8.36
CA SER A 68 1.12 -11.34 9.19
C SER A 68 2.02 -11.16 10.42
N THR A 69 2.99 -12.05 10.65
CA THR A 69 3.84 -11.97 11.84
C THR A 69 4.90 -10.87 11.68
N ALA A 70 4.75 -9.82 12.48
CA ALA A 70 5.80 -8.84 12.74
C ALA A 70 6.88 -9.49 13.64
N GLY A 71 7.73 -10.34 13.05
CA GLY A 71 8.84 -10.95 13.76
C GLY A 71 9.87 -9.89 14.14
N LEU A 72 9.95 -9.55 15.44
CA LEU A 72 11.18 -9.03 16.03
C LEU A 72 12.26 -10.10 15.86
N LEU A 73 12.98 -10.07 14.74
CA LEU A 73 14.24 -10.78 14.62
C LEU A 73 15.23 -10.08 15.56
N ARG A 74 15.71 -10.86 16.54
CA ARG A 74 16.79 -10.50 17.46
C ARG A 74 18.10 -10.23 16.73
#